data_AF-A0A1F0BB00-F1
#
_entry.id   AF-A0A1F0BB00-F1
#
_cell.length_a   1.000
_cell.length_b   1.000
_cell.length_c   1.000
_cell.angle_alpha   90.00
_cell.angle_beta   90.00
_cell.angle_gamma   90.00
#
_symmetry.space_group_name_H-M   'P 1'
#
loop_
_entity.id
_entity.type
_entity.pdbx_description
1 polymer ?
#
loop_
_entity_poly.entity_id
_entity_poly.type
_entity_poly.pdbx_seq_one_letter_code
_entity_poly.pdbx_strand_id
1 'polypeptide(L)' 'MKYFEVELENPEEFLKLQTEDFVKANRLLLRKIIQSVTVYEENFVISFKSGIELEV' A
#
# COMPACT_ATOMS: atom_id res chain seq x y z
N MET A 1 20.34 -0.27 12.27
CA MET A 1 18.87 -0.28 12.07
C MET A 1 18.43 -1.73 11.95
N LYS A 2 17.42 -2.17 12.71
CA LYS A 2 16.81 -3.50 12.50
C LYS A 2 15.94 -3.42 11.25
N TYR A 3 16.31 -4.15 10.22
CA TYR A 3 15.45 -4.38 9.06
C TYR A 3 14.52 -5.54 9.41
N PHE A 4 13.23 -5.38 9.17
CA PHE A 4 12.25 -6.45 9.27
C PHE A 4 11.75 -6.70 7.85
N GLU A 5 12.23 -7.78 7.24
CA GLU A 5 11.62 -8.34 6.04
C GLU A 5 10.39 -9.11 6.51
N VAL A 6 9.22 -8.71 6.05
CA VAL A 6 7.95 -9.36 6.40
C VAL A 6 7.46 -10.04 5.15
N GLU A 7 7.43 -11.37 5.18
CA GLU A 7 6.77 -12.16 4.15
C GLU A 7 5.27 -11.90 4.25
N LEU A 8 4.66 -11.42 3.15
CA LEU A 8 3.24 -11.05 3.08
C LEU A 8 2.28 -12.26 3.14
N GLU A 9 2.80 -13.45 3.44
CA GLU A 9 2.01 -14.69 3.48
C GLU A 9 1.02 -14.73 4.66
N ASN A 10 1.26 -13.95 5.72
CA ASN A 10 0.34 -13.86 6.86
C ASN A 10 -0.20 -12.42 7.06
N PRO A 11 -1.40 -12.12 6.56
CA PRO A 11 -2.04 -10.79 6.68
C PRO A 11 -2.16 -10.29 8.13
N GLU A 12 -2.31 -11.18 9.10
CA GLU A 12 -2.47 -10.82 10.52
C GLU A 12 -1.18 -10.28 11.15
N GLU A 13 -0.01 -10.78 10.72
CA GLU A 13 1.27 -10.27 11.22
C GLU A 13 1.62 -8.91 10.60
N PHE A 14 1.25 -8.70 9.34
CA PHE A 14 1.38 -7.40 8.67
C PHE A 14 0.60 -6.30 9.41
N LEU A 15 -0.62 -6.59 9.84
CA LEU A 15 -1.46 -5.63 10.57
C LEU A 15 -0.90 -5.29 11.97
N LYS A 16 -0.18 -6.20 12.62
CA LYS A 16 0.43 -5.97 13.95
C LYS A 16 1.66 -5.06 13.90
N LEU A 17 2.28 -4.88 12.73
CA LEU A 17 3.51 -4.09 12.55
C LEU A 17 3.27 -2.63 12.17
N GLN A 18 2.02 -2.15 12.24
CA GLN A 18 1.64 -0.76 11.94
C GLN A 18 2.14 0.22 13.02
N THR A 19 3.46 0.38 13.12
CA THR A 19 4.08 1.49 13.86
C THR A 19 3.86 2.80 13.09
N GLU A 20 3.94 3.94 13.79
CA GLU A 20 3.78 5.26 13.17
C GLU A 20 4.78 5.48 12.02
N ASP A 21 6.01 5.01 12.18
CA ASP A 21 7.07 5.10 11.16
C ASP A 21 6.76 4.22 9.94
N PHE A 22 6.19 3.03 10.15
CA PHE A 22 5.76 2.15 9.07
C PHE A 22 4.64 2.78 8.24
N VAL A 23 3.63 3.37 8.90
CA VAL A 23 2.53 4.07 8.23
C VAL A 23 3.04 5.28 7.44
N LYS A 24 3.97 6.06 8.01
CA LYS A 24 4.61 7.19 7.31
C LYS A 24 5.38 6.73 6.07
N ALA A 25 6.19 5.68 6.20
CA ALA A 25 6.96 5.12 5.09
C ALA A 25 6.05 4.62 3.97
N ASN A 26 4.99 3.85 4.30
CA ASN A 26 4.02 3.37 3.32
C ASN A 26 3.29 4.52 2.62
N ARG A 27 2.90 5.56 3.35
CA ARG A 27 2.27 6.74 2.73
C ARG A 27 3.18 7.43 1.72
N LEU A 28 4.48 7.52 2.02
CA LEU A 28 5.47 8.07 1.09
C LEU A 28 5.66 7.17 -0.13
N LEU A 29 5.70 5.85 0.06
CA LEU A 29 5.78 4.88 -1.03
C LEU A 29 4.56 4.96 -1.95
N LEU A 30 3.34 4.94 -1.39
CA LEU A 30 2.08 5.05 -2.13
C LEU A 30 2.04 6.32 -2.99
N ARG A 31 2.47 7.47 -2.46
CA ARG A 31 2.56 8.73 -3.24
C ARG A 31 3.56 8.66 -4.40
N LYS A 32 4.61 7.85 -4.27
CA LYS A 32 5.59 7.69 -5.35
C LYS A 32 5.06 6.80 -6.47
N ILE A 33 4.27 5.78 -6.15
CA ILE A 33 3.83 4.75 -7.11
C ILE A 33 2.43 4.97 -7.70
N ILE A 34 1.49 5.55 -6.94
CA ILE A 34 0.13 5.81 -7.41
C ILE A 34 0.13 7.04 -8.32
N GLN A 35 -0.54 6.92 -9.46
CA GLN A 35 -0.82 8.01 -10.39
C GLN A 35 -2.18 8.65 -10.09
N SER A 36 -3.23 7.85 -9.96
CA SER A 36 -4.59 8.31 -9.67
C SER A 36 -5.40 7.24 -8.95
N VAL A 37 -6.44 7.68 -8.24
CA VAL A 37 -7.47 6.81 -7.66
C VAL A 37 -8.82 7.31 -8.17
N THR A 38 -9.57 6.43 -8.81
CA THR A 38 -10.95 6.66 -9.25
C THR A 38 -11.89 5.95 -8.29
N VAL A 39 -12.89 6.68 -7.80
CA VAL A 39 -13.87 6.19 -6.81
C VAL A 39 -15.19 5.94 -7.52
N TYR A 40 -15.74 4.74 -7.38
CA TYR A 40 -17.08 4.38 -7.82
C TYR A 40 -17.96 4.05 -6.62
N GLU A 41 -19.23 3.71 -6.87
CA GLU A 41 -20.18 3.40 -5.81
C GLU A 41 -19.83 2.10 -5.05
N GLU A 42 -19.27 1.11 -5.75
CA GLU A 42 -19.02 -0.23 -5.19
C GLU A 42 -17.53 -0.58 -5.03
N ASN A 43 -16.64 0.14 -5.72
CA ASN A 43 -15.21 -0.18 -5.79
C ASN A 43 -14.33 1.05 -6.05
N PHE A 44 -13.02 0.83 -5.99
CA PHE A 44 -12.00 1.81 -6.32
C PHE A 44 -11.05 1.27 -7.37
N VAL A 45 -10.67 2.11 -8.34
CA VAL A 45 -9.61 1.77 -9.30
C VAL A 45 -8.38 2.61 -9.01
N ILE A 46 -7.26 1.93 -8.74
CA ILE A 46 -5.95 2.53 -8.49
C ILE A 46 -5.11 2.38 -9.75
N SER A 47 -4.79 3.50 -10.39
CA SER A 47 -3.83 3.52 -11.51
C SER A 47 -2.43 3.83 -10.97
N PHE A 48 -1.49 2.95 -11.27
CA PHE A 48 -0.08 3.11 -10.90
C PHE A 48 0.70 3.78 -12.02
N LYS A 49 1.77 4.52 -11.68
CA LYS A 49 2.67 5.15 -12.66
C LYS A 49 3.38 4.16 -13.57
N SER A 50 3.42 2.88 -13.20
CA SER A 50 3.91 1.80 -14.05
C SER A 50 2.96 1.46 -15.22
N GLY A 51 1.74 1.99 -15.22
CA GLY A 51 0.68 1.63 -16.17
C GLY A 51 -0.16 0.43 -15.75
N ILE A 52 0.08 -0.12 -14.55
CA ILE A 52 -0.77 -1.16 -13.96
C ILE A 52 -2.02 -0.52 -13.36
N GLU A 53 -3.15 -1.19 -13.45
CA GLU A 53 -4.38 -0.84 -12.76
C GLU A 53 -4.81 -1.96 -11.82
N LEU A 54 -5.32 -1.58 -10.65
CA LEU A 54 -5.85 -2.50 -9.65
C LEU A 54 -7.24 -2.04 -9.22
N GLU A 55 -8.19 -2.97 -9.25
CA GLU A 55 -9.52 -2.82 -8.70
C GLU A 55 -9.56 -3.42 -7.29
N VAL A 56 -10.07 -2.65 -6.33
CA VAL A 56 -10.16 -3.01 -4.91
C VAL A 56 -11.58 -2.79 -4.40
#